data_AF-A0A3N5P100-F1
#
_entry.id   AF-A0A3N5P100-F1
#
_cell.length_a   1.000
_cell.length_b   1.000
_cell.length_c   1.000
_cell.angle_alpha   90.00
_cell.angle_beta   90.00
_cell.angle_gamma   90.00
#
_symmetry.space_group_name_H-M   'P 1'
#
loop_
_entity.id
_entity.type
_entity.pdbx_description
1 polymer ?
#
loop_
_entity_poly.entity_id
_entity_poly.type
_entity_poly.pdbx_seq_one_letter_code
_entity_poly.pdbx_strand_id
1 'polypeptide(L)'
;PNKDDVKEGIITYKLAAHAADLAKGRPRAQAWDDALSKARFEFRWDDQFNLSLDPVTARAFHDETLPADGAKVAHFCSMCGPKFCSMELTQQVREYAKDHGVAEADALQAGMQEKSEEFRKKKEIYVAKPVG
;
A
#
# COMPACT_ATOMS: atom_id res chain seq x y z
N PRO A 1 13.94 19.54 27.36
CA PRO A 1 12.99 18.73 26.56
C PRO A 1 11.64 18.66 27.28
N ASN A 2 10.55 18.97 26.57
CA ASN A 2 9.19 18.73 27.03
C ASN A 2 8.82 17.24 26.83
N LYS A 3 7.58 16.84 27.16
CA LYS A 3 7.11 15.45 27.04
C LYS A 3 7.19 14.92 25.61
N ASP A 4 6.83 15.73 24.63
CA ASP A 4 6.79 15.35 23.22
C ASP A 4 8.20 15.25 22.65
N ASP A 5 9.11 16.17 23.01
CA ASP A 5 10.53 16.11 22.65
C ASP A 5 11.17 14.78 23.15
N VAL A 6 10.79 14.33 24.36
CA VAL A 6 11.28 13.06 24.92
C VAL A 6 10.74 11.87 24.13
N LYS A 7 9.45 11.88 23.78
CA LYS A 7 8.83 10.82 22.96
C LYS A 7 9.54 10.72 21.61
N GLU A 8 9.71 11.85 20.92
CA GLU A 8 10.34 11.93 19.60
C GLU A 8 11.79 11.41 19.65
N GLY A 9 12.56 11.85 20.65
CA GLY A 9 13.93 11.35 20.86
C GLY A 9 13.98 9.84 21.06
N ILE A 10 13.11 9.27 21.90
CA ILE A 10 13.07 7.82 22.15
C ILE A 10 12.71 7.04 20.88
N ILE A 11 11.67 7.47 20.14
CA ILE A 11 11.26 6.80 18.90
C ILE A 11 12.37 6.88 17.85
N THR A 12 13.03 8.02 17.73
CA THR A 12 14.16 8.23 16.80
C THR A 12 15.32 7.29 17.10
N TYR A 13 15.71 7.17 18.37
CA TYR A 13 16.80 6.26 18.76
C TYR A 13 16.41 4.78 18.60
N LYS A 14 15.14 4.41 18.82
CA LYS A 14 14.65 3.06 18.53
C LYS A 14 14.75 2.73 17.03
N LEU A 15 14.37 3.67 16.16
CA LEU A 15 14.55 3.53 14.71
C LEU A 15 16.02 3.33 14.35
N ALA A 16 16.91 4.18 14.88
CA ALA A 16 18.34 4.09 14.60
C ALA A 16 18.95 2.75 15.07
N ALA A 17 18.56 2.27 16.26
CA ALA A 17 18.99 0.98 16.77
C ALA A 17 18.50 -0.18 15.88
N HIS A 18 17.22 -0.16 15.47
CA HIS A 18 16.66 -1.16 14.58
C HIS A 18 17.33 -1.14 13.19
N ALA A 19 17.58 0.04 12.63
CA ALA A 19 18.32 0.18 11.37
C ALA A 19 19.74 -0.41 11.46
N ALA A 20 20.42 -0.21 12.59
CA ALA A 20 21.73 -0.83 12.84
C ALA A 20 21.63 -2.36 12.97
N ASP A 21 20.57 -2.87 13.62
CA ASP A 21 20.33 -4.31 13.73
C ASP A 21 20.04 -4.96 12.37
N LEU A 22 19.28 -4.30 11.49
CA LEU A 22 19.08 -4.72 10.10
C LEU A 22 20.40 -4.76 9.33
N ALA A 23 21.18 -3.69 9.37
CA ALA A 23 22.47 -3.62 8.67
C ALA A 23 23.47 -4.68 9.14
N LYS A 24 23.39 -5.07 10.41
CA LYS A 24 24.22 -6.13 11.01
C LYS A 24 23.67 -7.54 10.78
N GLY A 25 22.53 -7.68 10.11
CA GLY A 25 21.88 -8.97 9.88
C GLY A 25 21.44 -9.66 11.17
N ARG A 26 20.99 -8.90 12.19
CA ARG A 26 20.50 -9.52 13.44
C ARG A 26 19.32 -10.44 13.13
N PRO A 27 19.30 -11.66 13.71
CA PRO A 27 18.16 -12.56 13.56
C PRO A 27 16.84 -11.89 13.95
N ARG A 28 15.82 -12.07 13.11
CA ARG A 28 14.44 -11.53 13.27
C ARG A 28 14.27 -10.02 13.14
N ALA A 29 15.33 -9.22 12.96
CA ALA A 29 15.17 -7.79 12.68
C ALA A 29 14.33 -7.58 11.41
N GLN A 30 14.71 -8.26 10.33
CA GLN A 30 13.99 -8.20 9.05
C GLN A 30 12.55 -8.73 9.13
N ALA A 31 12.27 -9.69 10.02
CA ALA A 31 10.91 -10.25 10.13
C ALA A 31 9.88 -9.21 10.56
N TRP A 32 10.29 -8.17 11.30
CA TRP A 32 9.41 -7.07 11.66
C TRP A 32 9.11 -6.18 10.44
N ASP A 33 10.14 -5.79 9.68
CA ASP A 33 10.01 -5.03 8.43
C ASP A 33 9.14 -5.76 7.41
N ASP A 34 9.35 -7.06 7.25
CA ASP A 34 8.58 -7.90 6.33
C ASP A 34 7.11 -7.98 6.77
N ALA A 35 6.84 -8.12 8.07
CA ALA A 35 5.47 -8.15 8.60
C ALA A 35 4.73 -6.82 8.38
N LEU A 36 5.41 -5.69 8.64
CA LEU A 36 4.85 -4.35 8.41
C LEU A 36 4.63 -4.09 6.92
N SER A 37 5.60 -4.45 6.09
CA SER A 37 5.53 -4.28 4.63
C SER A 37 4.42 -5.14 4.02
N LYS A 38 4.24 -6.37 4.51
CA LYS A 38 3.14 -7.24 4.11
C LYS A 38 1.78 -6.64 4.52
N ALA A 39 1.66 -6.15 5.76
CA ALA A 39 0.42 -5.48 6.20
C ALA A 39 0.09 -4.26 5.34
N ARG A 40 1.10 -3.48 4.95
CA ARG A 40 0.95 -2.35 4.03
C ARG A 40 0.47 -2.78 2.65
N PHE A 41 1.11 -3.80 2.06
CA PHE A 41 0.76 -4.28 0.72
C PHE A 41 -0.63 -4.92 0.66
N GLU A 42 -1.08 -5.55 1.74
CA GLU A 42 -2.40 -6.19 1.87
C GLU A 42 -3.48 -5.24 2.42
N PHE A 43 -3.19 -3.95 2.57
CA PHE A 43 -4.12 -2.93 3.10
C PHE A 43 -4.71 -3.27 4.48
N ARG A 44 -3.97 -4.03 5.31
CA ARG A 44 -4.31 -4.30 6.71
C ARG A 44 -3.88 -3.13 7.58
N TRP A 45 -4.60 -2.01 7.46
CA TRP A 45 -4.24 -0.73 8.07
C TRP A 45 -4.00 -0.82 9.58
N ASP A 46 -4.91 -1.49 10.31
CA ASP A 46 -4.76 -1.64 11.76
C ASP A 46 -3.50 -2.42 12.14
N ASP A 47 -3.18 -3.48 11.40
CA ASP A 47 -1.95 -4.25 11.62
C ASP A 47 -0.72 -3.40 11.29
N GLN A 48 -0.75 -2.64 10.21
CA GLN A 48 0.34 -1.73 9.85
C GLN A 48 0.59 -0.67 10.94
N PHE A 49 -0.46 -0.09 11.51
CA PHE A 49 -0.33 0.86 12.61
C PHE A 49 0.23 0.19 13.86
N ASN A 50 -0.32 -0.95 14.26
CA ASN A 50 0.08 -1.68 15.46
C ASN A 50 1.51 -2.21 15.38
N LEU A 51 2.01 -2.51 14.17
CA LEU A 51 3.39 -2.90 13.92
C LEU A 51 4.35 -1.71 13.85
N SER A 52 3.88 -0.47 13.77
CA SER A 52 4.79 0.69 13.69
C SER A 52 5.47 0.99 15.04
N LEU A 53 6.57 1.76 15.00
CA LEU A 53 7.27 2.22 16.20
C LEU A 53 6.41 3.15 17.09
N ASP A 54 5.45 3.86 16.49
CA ASP A 54 4.55 4.78 17.18
C ASP A 54 3.13 4.67 16.58
N PRO A 55 2.34 3.66 17.01
CA PRO A 55 1.03 3.35 16.44
C PRO A 55 0.03 4.50 16.49
N VAL A 56 0.10 5.33 17.54
CA VAL A 56 -0.80 6.47 17.73
C VAL A 56 -0.57 7.52 16.65
N THR A 57 0.70 7.86 16.40
CA THR A 57 1.08 8.86 15.38
C THR A 57 0.79 8.32 13.98
N ALA A 58 1.10 7.05 13.69
CA ALA A 58 0.83 6.45 12.38
C ALA A 58 -0.67 6.47 12.04
N ARG A 59 -1.53 6.14 13.01
CA ARG A 59 -2.99 6.20 12.85
C ARG A 59 -3.47 7.64 12.66
N ALA A 60 -2.98 8.57 13.48
CA ALA A 60 -3.36 9.98 13.40
C ALA A 60 -3.10 10.57 12.01
N PHE A 61 -1.92 10.33 11.42
CA PHE A 61 -1.58 10.84 10.08
C PHE A 61 -2.46 10.28 8.97
N HIS A 62 -2.90 9.02 9.07
CA HIS A 62 -3.87 8.48 8.14
C HIS A 62 -5.24 9.17 8.32
N ASP A 63 -5.68 9.29 9.58
CA ASP A 63 -7.02 9.75 9.94
C ASP A 63 -7.23 11.25 9.75
N GLU A 64 -6.16 12.04 9.64
CA GLU A 64 -6.21 13.45 9.24
C GLU A 64 -7.01 13.68 7.94
N THR A 65 -6.97 12.70 7.03
CA THR A 65 -7.64 12.80 5.73
C THR A 65 -8.69 11.71 5.50
N LEU A 66 -8.56 10.57 6.16
CA LEU A 66 -9.46 9.41 6.02
C LEU A 66 -9.88 8.85 7.39
N PRO A 67 -10.64 9.63 8.20
CA PRO A 67 -10.95 9.25 9.59
C PRO A 67 -11.95 8.10 9.71
N ALA A 68 -12.78 7.87 8.69
CA ALA A 68 -13.84 6.86 8.75
C ALA A 68 -13.27 5.44 8.93
N ASP A 69 -13.97 4.60 9.71
CA ASP A 69 -13.56 3.21 9.94
C ASP A 69 -13.47 2.40 8.63
N GLY A 70 -14.35 2.69 7.67
CA GLY A 70 -14.31 2.09 6.33
C GLY A 70 -13.01 2.36 5.56
N ALA A 71 -12.26 3.42 5.89
CA ALA A 71 -10.96 3.67 5.28
C ALA A 71 -9.88 2.68 5.76
N LYS A 72 -10.05 2.04 6.92
CA LYS A 72 -9.11 1.04 7.46
C LYS A 72 -9.16 -0.31 6.73
N VAL A 73 -10.10 -0.46 5.81
CA VAL A 73 -10.20 -1.60 4.89
C VAL A 73 -10.09 -1.15 3.43
N ALA A 74 -9.79 0.13 3.17
CA ALA A 74 -9.69 0.66 1.82
C ALA A 74 -8.34 0.29 1.18
N HIS A 75 -8.38 -0.05 -0.11
CA HIS A 75 -7.20 -0.35 -0.91
C HIS A 75 -6.49 0.89 -1.45
N PHE A 76 -6.51 1.99 -0.69
CA PHE A 76 -5.83 3.23 -1.02
C PHE A 76 -5.68 4.12 0.23
N CYS A 77 -4.82 5.13 0.12
CA CYS A 77 -4.78 6.25 1.05
C CYS A 77 -5.03 7.57 0.31
N SER A 78 -5.03 8.68 1.05
CA SER A 78 -5.24 10.02 0.49
C SER A 78 -4.16 10.49 -0.49
N MET A 79 -2.97 9.86 -0.50
CA MET A 79 -1.88 10.27 -1.38
C MET A 79 -2.16 10.03 -2.87
N CYS A 80 -2.66 8.83 -3.21
CA CYS A 80 -2.90 8.43 -4.61
C CYS A 80 -4.38 8.25 -4.93
N GLY A 81 -5.23 8.11 -3.91
CA GLY A 81 -6.64 7.84 -4.07
C GLY A 81 -6.95 6.47 -4.72
N PRO A 82 -8.24 6.19 -4.96
CA PRO A 82 -8.72 4.85 -5.31
C PRO A 82 -8.33 4.37 -6.71
N LYS A 83 -7.90 5.26 -7.60
CA LYS A 83 -7.63 4.92 -9.01
C LYS A 83 -6.15 4.83 -9.37
N PHE A 84 -5.26 5.34 -8.51
CA PHE A 84 -3.83 5.46 -8.81
C PHE A 84 -2.93 4.88 -7.72
N CYS A 85 -3.49 4.14 -6.75
CA CYS A 85 -2.68 3.43 -5.77
C CYS A 85 -1.86 2.33 -6.46
N SER A 86 -0.53 2.42 -6.40
CA SER A 86 0.37 1.48 -7.06
C SER A 86 0.25 0.05 -6.53
N MET A 87 0.01 -0.12 -5.22
CA MET A 87 -0.15 -1.44 -4.61
C MET A 87 -1.44 -2.12 -5.07
N GLU A 88 -2.54 -1.38 -5.15
CA GLU A 88 -3.83 -1.89 -5.66
C GLU A 88 -3.72 -2.25 -7.15
N LEU A 89 -3.11 -1.39 -7.96
CA LEU A 89 -2.85 -1.71 -9.37
C LEU A 89 -1.98 -2.97 -9.52
N THR A 90 -1.01 -3.17 -8.63
CA THR A 90 -0.20 -4.39 -8.63
C THR A 90 -1.05 -5.62 -8.29
N GLN A 91 -1.96 -5.54 -7.32
CA GLN A 91 -2.88 -6.63 -7.01
C GLN A 91 -3.77 -6.97 -8.21
N GLN A 92 -4.36 -5.97 -8.86
CA GLN A 92 -5.19 -6.16 -10.05
C GLN A 92 -4.43 -6.83 -11.20
N VAL A 93 -3.15 -6.47 -11.42
CA VAL A 93 -2.32 -7.13 -12.44
C VAL A 93 -2.07 -8.60 -12.08
N ARG A 94 -1.80 -8.91 -10.80
CA ARG A 94 -1.62 -10.30 -10.34
C ARG A 94 -2.89 -11.13 -10.44
N GLU A 95 -4.03 -10.54 -10.11
CA GLU A 95 -5.35 -11.17 -10.25
C GLU A 95 -5.66 -11.44 -11.73
N TYR A 96 -5.46 -10.45 -12.60
CA TYR A 96 -5.60 -10.64 -14.05
C TYR A 96 -4.74 -11.80 -14.56
N ALA A 97 -3.47 -11.85 -14.15
CA ALA A 97 -2.55 -12.90 -14.53
C ALA A 97 -3.07 -14.29 -14.14
N LYS A 98 -3.52 -14.42 -12.89
CA LYS A 98 -4.08 -15.65 -12.33
C LYS A 98 -5.35 -16.07 -13.06
N ASP A 99 -6.29 -15.15 -13.28
CA ASP A 99 -7.59 -15.45 -13.88
C ASP A 99 -7.49 -15.82 -15.36
N HIS A 100 -6.48 -15.29 -16.06
CA HIS A 100 -6.24 -15.56 -17.49
C HIS A 100 -5.17 -16.65 -17.72
N GLY A 101 -4.59 -17.20 -16.64
CA GLY A 101 -3.55 -18.23 -16.74
C GLY A 101 -2.29 -17.76 -17.47
N VAL A 102 -1.98 -16.46 -17.43
CA VAL A 102 -0.78 -15.86 -18.01
C VAL A 102 0.27 -15.59 -16.94
N ALA A 103 1.55 -15.53 -17.32
CA ALA A 103 2.60 -15.15 -16.38
C ALA A 103 2.44 -13.68 -15.95
N GLU A 104 2.81 -13.32 -14.72
CA GLU A 104 2.74 -11.93 -14.23
C GLU A 104 3.51 -10.95 -15.12
N ALA A 105 4.64 -11.40 -15.68
CA ALA A 105 5.47 -10.59 -16.58
C ALA A 105 4.75 -10.25 -17.90
N ASP A 106 3.84 -11.12 -18.35
CA ASP A 106 3.12 -10.98 -19.62
C ASP A 106 1.72 -10.36 -19.44
N ALA A 107 1.20 -10.36 -18.21
CA ALA A 107 -0.13 -9.88 -17.86
C ALA A 107 -0.42 -8.45 -18.33
N LEU A 108 0.57 -7.55 -18.17
CA LEU A 108 0.44 -6.16 -18.60
C LEU A 108 0.27 -6.06 -20.12
N GLN A 109 1.08 -6.80 -20.88
CA GLN A 109 1.03 -6.78 -22.34
C GLN A 109 -0.28 -7.38 -22.86
N ALA A 110 -0.72 -8.51 -22.28
CA ALA A 110 -1.98 -9.15 -22.61
C ALA A 110 -3.18 -8.22 -22.33
N GLY A 111 -3.26 -7.64 -21.13
CA GLY A 111 -4.34 -6.71 -20.78
C GLY A 111 -4.35 -5.45 -21.65
N MET A 112 -3.17 -4.96 -22.05
CA MET A 112 -3.08 -3.80 -22.94
C MET A 112 -3.49 -4.10 -24.38
N GLN A 113 -3.21 -5.31 -24.86
CA GLN A 113 -3.70 -5.76 -26.15
C GLN A 113 -5.23 -5.88 -26.16
N GLU A 114 -5.81 -6.46 -25.11
CA GLU A 114 -7.27 -6.57 -24.94
C GLU A 114 -7.95 -5.20 -24.95
N LYS A 115 -7.44 -4.25 -24.16
CA LYS A 115 -7.98 -2.87 -24.13
C LYS A 115 -7.80 -2.15 -25.46
N SER A 116 -6.71 -2.41 -26.18
CA SER A 116 -6.50 -1.88 -27.53
C SER A 116 -7.54 -2.42 -28.52
N GLU A 117 -7.88 -3.70 -28.42
CA GLU A 117 -8.93 -4.32 -29.24
C GLU A 117 -10.33 -3.79 -28.87
N GLU A 118 -10.62 -3.61 -27.58
CA GLU A 118 -11.86 -3.00 -27.09
C GLU A 118 -12.03 -1.58 -27.67
N PHE A 119 -10.98 -0.77 -27.58
CA PHE A 119 -10.99 0.59 -28.14
C PHE A 119 -11.18 0.59 -29.66
N ARG A 120 -10.51 -0.30 -30.39
CA ARG A 120 -10.67 -0.40 -31.86
C ARG A 120 -12.10 -0.78 -32.28
N LYS A 121 -12.84 -1.51 -31.44
CA LYS A 121 -14.24 -1.87 -31.67
C LYS A 121 -15.18 -0.69 -31.42
N LYS A 122 -15.00 0.05 -30.32
CA LYS A 122 -15.87 1.20 -29.96
C LYS A 122 -15.52 2.49 -30.72
N LYS A 123 -14.22 2.75 -30.92
CA LYS A 123 -13.64 3.96 -31.55
C LYS A 123 -14.05 5.28 -30.89
N GLU A 124 -14.40 5.24 -29.61
CA GLU A 124 -14.81 6.41 -28.83
C GLU A 124 -13.79 6.70 -27.74
N ILE A 125 -13.32 7.95 -27.67
CA ILE A 125 -12.43 8.43 -26.60
C ILE A 125 -13.25 8.80 -25.36
N TYR A 126 -14.46 9.33 -25.56
CA TYR A 126 -15.36 9.79 -24.50
C TYR A 126 -16.46 8.77 -24.27
N VAL A 127 -16.22 7.84 -23.35
CA VAL A 127 -17.25 6.92 -22.86
C VAL A 127 -18.14 7.62 -21.84
N ALA A 128 -19.46 7.41 -21.95
CA ALA A 128 -20.41 7.92 -20.97
C ALA A 128 -20.01 7.47 -19.56
N LYS A 129 -20.09 8.38 -18.58
CA LYS A 129 -19.76 8.07 -17.18
C LYS A 129 -20.64 6.88 -16.75
N PRO A 130 -20.06 5.78 -16.26
CA PRO A 130 -20.86 4.67 -15.76
C PRO A 130 -21.75 5.21 -14.63
N VAL A 131 -23.07 5.02 -14.77
CA VAL A 131 -24.04 5.33 -13.72
C VAL A 131 -23.91 4.21 -12.70
N GLY A 132 -23.19 4.48 -11.62
CA GLY A 132 -23.05 3.61 -10.45
C GLY A 132 -23.37 4.41 -9.21
#